data_AF-T0GE88-F1
#
_entry.id   AF-T0GE88-F1
#
_cell.length_a   1.000
_cell.length_b   1.000
_cell.length_c   1.000
_cell.angle_alpha   90.00
_cell.angle_beta   90.00
_cell.angle_gamma   90.00
#
_symmetry.space_group_name_H-M   'P 1'
#
loop_
_entity.id
_entity.type
_entity.pdbx_description
1 polymer ?
#
loop_
_entity_poly.entity_id
_entity_poly.type
_entity_poly.pdbx_seq_one_letter_code
_entity_poly.pdbx_strand_id
1 'polypeptide(L)'
;MRGVILFALCLTLCGCKLSEAEILERKYRRSVEMYGQRKSCADEHIIAEAWAREGNWQKYSAARIREAAQCQQEQAGIDQLPLGSTSATKSAGADVRGALPDDAAGNMVPSLAGDG
;
A
#
# COMPACT_ATOMS: atom_id res chain seq x y z
N MET A 1 27.80 3.01 -45.02
CA MET A 1 28.33 3.14 -43.64
C MET A 1 27.75 4.31 -42.83
N ARG A 2 27.49 5.49 -43.41
CA ARG A 2 26.85 6.63 -42.71
C ARG A 2 25.47 6.33 -42.08
N GLY A 3 24.63 5.52 -42.74
CA GLY A 3 23.28 5.19 -42.24
C GLY A 3 23.27 4.30 -40.99
N VAL A 4 24.23 3.38 -40.86
CA VAL A 4 24.33 2.48 -39.68
C VAL A 4 24.79 3.25 -38.44
N ILE A 5 25.67 4.23 -38.63
CA ILE A 5 26.16 5.10 -37.55
C ILE A 5 25.02 5.99 -37.03
N LEU A 6 24.19 6.55 -37.92
CA LEU A 6 23.00 7.31 -37.52
C LEU A 6 21.97 6.45 -36.79
N PHE A 7 21.77 5.20 -37.22
CA PHE A 7 20.85 4.27 -36.56
C PHE A 7 21.34 3.89 -35.16
N ALA A 8 22.63 3.59 -34.99
CA ALA A 8 23.24 3.29 -33.70
C ALA A 8 23.26 4.52 -32.76
N LEU A 9 23.48 5.72 -33.30
CA LEU A 9 23.37 6.97 -32.55
C LEU A 9 21.93 7.25 -32.12
N CYS A 10 20.94 6.99 -32.96
CA CYS A 10 19.53 7.08 -32.57
C CYS A 10 19.19 6.10 -31.43
N LEU A 11 19.69 4.86 -31.46
CA LEU A 11 19.43 3.89 -30.39
C LEU A 11 20.11 4.25 -29.06
N THR A 12 21.26 4.93 -29.09
CA THR A 12 22.01 5.36 -27.90
C THR A 12 21.53 6.71 -27.34
N LEU A 13 21.08 7.62 -28.22
CA LEU A 13 20.49 8.92 -27.84
C LEU A 13 19.01 8.79 -27.46
N CYS A 14 18.28 7.83 -28.04
CA CYS A 14 16.99 7.37 -27.54
C CYS A 14 17.23 6.46 -26.33
N GLY A 15 17.95 6.98 -25.34
CA GLY A 15 18.03 6.35 -24.02
C GLY A 15 16.63 6.33 -23.45
N CYS A 16 15.92 5.21 -23.64
CA CYS A 16 14.63 4.93 -23.04
C CYS A 16 14.82 4.92 -21.53
N LYS A 17 14.83 6.11 -20.92
CA LYS A 17 14.73 6.26 -19.47
C LYS A 17 13.37 5.69 -19.10
N LEU A 18 13.40 4.56 -18.41
CA LEU A 18 12.21 3.99 -17.81
C LEU A 18 11.58 5.05 -16.92
N SER A 19 10.26 5.20 -17.03
CA SER A 19 9.54 6.12 -16.17
C SER A 19 9.53 5.58 -14.73
N GLU A 20 9.28 6.45 -13.75
CA GLU A 20 9.29 6.09 -12.35
C GLU A 20 8.21 5.03 -12.06
N ALA A 21 7.02 5.20 -12.65
CA ALA A 21 5.93 4.25 -12.58
C ALA A 21 6.30 2.90 -13.23
N GLU A 22 7.08 2.92 -14.32
CA GLU A 22 7.54 1.72 -15.00
C GLU A 22 8.56 0.93 -14.17
N ILE A 23 9.48 1.64 -13.51
CA ILE A 23 10.44 1.05 -12.57
C ILE A 23 9.70 0.45 -11.38
N LEU A 24 8.74 1.18 -10.83
CA LEU A 24 7.93 0.74 -9.70
C LEU A 24 7.14 -0.52 -10.04
N GLU A 25 6.40 -0.52 -11.15
CA GLU A 25 5.61 -1.67 -11.59
C GLU A 25 6.49 -2.90 -11.84
N ARG A 26 7.66 -2.74 -12.48
CA ARG A 26 8.61 -3.84 -12.68
C ARG A 26 9.16 -4.37 -11.36
N LYS A 27 9.53 -3.49 -10.44
CA LYS A 27 10.07 -3.87 -9.12
C LYS A 27 9.05 -4.69 -8.34
N TYR A 28 7.80 -4.23 -8.32
CA TYR A 28 6.69 -4.92 -7.67
C TYR A 28 6.41 -6.29 -8.32
N ARG A 29 6.27 -6.35 -9.65
CA ARG A 29 6.02 -7.65 -10.31
C ARG A 29 7.13 -8.66 -10.03
N ARG A 30 8.38 -8.20 -10.06
CA ARG A 30 9.54 -9.03 -9.75
C ARG A 30 9.55 -9.49 -8.29
N SER A 31 9.12 -8.66 -7.35
CA SER A 31 9.07 -9.07 -5.93
C SER A 31 7.97 -10.11 -5.69
N VAL A 32 6.81 -9.97 -6.34
CA VAL A 32 5.74 -10.97 -6.33
C VAL A 32 6.21 -12.29 -6.91
N GLU A 33 6.88 -12.27 -8.07
CA GLU A 33 7.37 -13.48 -8.73
C GLU A 33 8.49 -14.18 -7.95
N MET A 34 9.50 -13.44 -7.48
CA MET A 34 10.69 -14.02 -6.87
C MET A 34 10.49 -14.40 -5.40
N TYR A 35 9.75 -13.58 -4.65
CA TYR A 35 9.58 -13.77 -3.21
C TYR A 35 8.20 -14.30 -2.82
N GLY A 36 7.33 -14.56 -3.81
CA GLY A 36 5.97 -15.01 -3.55
C GLY A 36 5.15 -14.01 -2.73
N GLN A 37 5.52 -12.72 -2.77
CA GLN A 37 4.75 -11.69 -2.07
C GLN A 37 3.31 -11.71 -2.59
N ARG A 38 2.34 -11.69 -1.66
CA ARG A 38 0.94 -11.55 -2.05
C ARG A 38 0.74 -10.21 -2.73
N LYS A 39 0.04 -10.23 -3.86
CA LYS A 39 -0.42 -9.02 -4.51
C LYS A 39 -1.42 -8.32 -3.60
N SER A 40 -1.18 -7.05 -3.31
CA SER A 40 -2.06 -6.27 -2.44
C SER A 40 -2.82 -5.18 -3.19
N CYS A 41 -4.02 -4.84 -2.69
CA CYS A 41 -4.80 -3.69 -3.15
C CYS A 41 -3.98 -2.40 -3.04
N ALA A 42 -3.26 -2.23 -1.93
CA ALA A 42 -2.43 -1.06 -1.66
C ALA A 42 -1.29 -0.90 -2.68
N ASP A 43 -0.59 -1.99 -3.03
CA ASP A 43 0.51 -1.91 -3.98
C ASP A 43 0.03 -1.57 -5.41
N GLU A 44 -1.08 -2.16 -5.86
CA GLU A 44 -1.67 -1.83 -7.15
C GLU A 44 -2.19 -0.37 -7.18
N HIS A 45 -2.68 0.14 -6.04
CA HIS A 45 -3.06 1.55 -5.89
C HIS A 45 -1.87 2.48 -6.08
N ILE A 46 -0.73 2.21 -5.42
CA ILE A 46 0.49 3.02 -5.56
C ILE A 46 0.99 3.01 -7.02
N ILE A 47 0.90 1.87 -7.71
CA ILE A 47 1.24 1.76 -9.14
C ILE A 47 0.28 2.60 -9.99
N ALA A 48 -1.02 2.56 -9.71
CA ALA A 48 -2.00 3.39 -10.41
C ALA A 48 -1.70 4.89 -10.22
N GLU A 49 -1.49 5.33 -8.98
CA GLU A 49 -1.14 6.72 -8.69
C GLU A 49 0.14 7.16 -9.39
N ALA A 50 1.16 6.29 -9.46
CA ALA A 50 2.39 6.59 -10.19
C ALA A 50 2.12 6.84 -11.68
N TRP A 51 1.29 6.01 -12.33
CA TRP A 51 0.88 6.23 -13.73
C TRP A 51 0.04 7.50 -13.91
N ALA A 52 -0.79 7.85 -12.92
CA ALA A 52 -1.56 9.09 -12.93
C ALA A 52 -0.66 10.33 -12.84
N ARG A 53 0.35 10.31 -11.96
CA ARG A 53 1.34 11.40 -11.83
C ARG A 53 2.13 11.64 -13.12
N GLU A 54 2.38 10.59 -13.89
CA GLU A 54 3.06 10.68 -15.20
C GLU A 54 2.12 11.08 -16.34
N GLY A 55 0.81 11.22 -16.10
CA GLY A 55 -0.18 11.55 -17.12
C GLY A 55 -0.47 10.42 -18.12
N ASN A 56 -0.04 9.19 -17.83
CA ASN A 56 -0.27 8.04 -18.71
C ASN A 56 -1.63 7.39 -18.40
N TRP A 57 -2.70 7.99 -18.92
CA TRP A 57 -4.08 7.55 -18.66
C TRP A 57 -4.39 6.12 -19.10
N GLN A 58 -3.72 5.63 -20.15
CA GLN A 58 -3.89 4.25 -20.61
C GLN A 58 -3.34 3.25 -19.58
N LYS A 59 -2.13 3.48 -19.07
CA LYS A 59 -1.55 2.61 -18.05
C LYS A 59 -2.20 2.78 -16.68
N TYR A 60 -2.60 4.00 -16.35
CA TYR A 60 -3.39 4.30 -15.16
C TYR A 60 -4.70 3.52 -15.13
N SER A 61 -5.52 3.59 -16.19
CA SER A 61 -6.80 2.87 -16.24
C SER A 61 -6.61 1.36 -16.14
N ALA A 62 -5.57 0.82 -16.79
CA ALA A 62 -5.21 -0.59 -16.66
C ALA A 62 -4.78 -0.97 -15.24
N ALA A 63 -4.05 -0.10 -14.53
CA ALA A 63 -3.68 -0.32 -13.13
C ALA A 63 -4.89 -0.25 -12.19
N ARG A 64 -5.83 0.69 -12.41
CA ARG A 64 -7.08 0.79 -11.63
C ARG A 64 -7.96 -0.44 -11.73
N ILE A 65 -8.03 -1.08 -12.91
CA ILE A 65 -8.79 -2.33 -13.08
C ILE A 65 -8.16 -3.46 -12.25
N ARG A 66 -6.82 -3.55 -12.23
CA ARG A 66 -6.10 -4.55 -11.43
C ARG A 66 -6.25 -4.29 -9.94
N GLU A 67 -6.15 -3.03 -9.52
CA GLU A 67 -6.39 -2.60 -8.15
C GLU A 67 -7.78 -3.06 -7.70
N ALA A 68 -8.84 -2.71 -8.44
CA ALA A 68 -10.20 -3.11 -8.11
C ALA A 68 -10.35 -4.64 -7.96
N ALA A 69 -9.74 -5.41 -8.86
CA ALA A 69 -9.75 -6.87 -8.77
C ALA A 69 -9.02 -7.39 -7.53
N GLN A 70 -7.86 -6.82 -7.16
CA GLN A 70 -7.14 -7.21 -5.96
C GLN A 70 -7.86 -6.80 -4.68
N CYS A 71 -8.42 -5.59 -4.62
CA CYS A 71 -9.19 -5.15 -3.46
C CYS A 71 -10.42 -6.05 -3.23
N GLN A 72 -11.11 -6.48 -4.29
CA GLN A 72 -12.21 -7.44 -4.16
C GLN A 72 -11.75 -8.81 -3.66
N GLN A 73 -10.63 -9.31 -4.16
CA GLN A 73 -10.06 -10.59 -3.69
C GLN A 73 -9.63 -10.52 -2.23
N GLU A 74 -8.99 -9.44 -1.82
CA GLU A 74 -8.59 -9.23 -0.43
C GLU A 74 -9.80 -9.09 0.49
N GLN A 75 -10.81 -8.32 0.09
CA GLN A 75 -12.05 -8.18 0.85
C GLN A 75 -12.78 -9.52 1.01
N ALA A 76 -12.90 -10.30 -0.06
CA ALA A 76 -13.49 -11.63 0.01
C ALA A 76 -12.69 -12.58 0.92
N GLY A 77 -11.37 -12.40 1.03
CA GLY A 77 -10.54 -13.13 1.98
C GLY A 77 -10.80 -12.72 3.43
N ILE A 78 -11.06 -11.43 3.68
CA ILE A 78 -11.39 -10.89 5.01
C ILE A 78 -12.78 -11.35 5.45
N ASP A 79 -13.77 -11.28 4.56
CA ASP A 79 -15.16 -11.66 4.86
C ASP A 79 -15.30 -13.16 5.16
N GLN A 80 -14.37 -13.98 4.68
CA GLN A 80 -14.29 -15.41 4.95
C GLN A 80 -13.50 -15.75 6.22
N LEU A 81 -12.88 -14.77 6.90
CA LEU A 81 -12.31 -15.01 8.21
C LEU A 81 -13.46 -15.30 9.18
N PRO A 82 -13.42 -16.40 9.95
CA PRO A 82 -14.36 -16.59 11.02
C PRO A 82 -14.08 -15.51 12.07
N LEU A 83 -14.80 -14.39 11.96
CA LEU A 83 -15.04 -13.50 13.09
C LEU A 83 -15.72 -14.37 14.14
N GLY A 84 -14.92 -14.84 15.09
CA GLY A 84 -15.41 -15.59 16.23
C GLY A 84 -16.65 -14.88 16.77
N SER A 85 -17.74 -15.65 16.88
CA SER A 85 -19.02 -15.23 17.40
C SER A 85 -18.86 -14.36 18.65
N THR A 86 -18.93 -13.05 18.48
CA THR A 86 -19.38 -12.14 19.51
C THR A 86 -20.51 -11.34 18.89
N SER A 87 -21.72 -11.85 19.08
CA SER A 87 -22.91 -11.03 19.12
C SER A 87 -22.65 -9.86 20.08
N ALA A 88 -22.20 -8.73 19.54
CA ALA A 88 -22.19 -7.47 20.25
C ALA A 88 -23.63 -6.96 20.34
N THR A 89 -24.41 -7.58 21.22
CA THR A 89 -25.62 -6.94 21.74
C THR A 89 -25.16 -5.81 22.66
N LYS A 90 -25.19 -4.57 22.17
CA LYS A 90 -25.46 -3.42 23.04
C LYS A 90 -25.97 -2.22 22.23
N SER A 91 -27.27 -2.23 21.96
CA SER A 91 -27.99 -0.99 21.65
C SER A 91 -28.46 -0.34 22.95
N ALA A 92 -28.07 0.93 23.08
CA ALA A 92 -28.74 2.04 23.76
C ALA A 92 -29.09 1.93 25.27
N GLY A 93 -28.51 2.83 26.06
CA GLY A 93 -29.02 3.20 27.37
C GLY A 93 -27.96 3.86 28.25
N ALA A 94 -28.03 5.18 28.37
CA ALA A 94 -27.26 6.00 29.30
C ALA A 94 -27.48 5.57 30.77
N ASP A 95 -26.46 5.71 31.62
CA ASP A 95 -26.50 6.57 32.82
C ASP A 95 -25.33 6.31 33.80
N VAL A 96 -24.58 7.38 34.07
CA VAL A 96 -24.17 7.89 35.40
C VAL A 96 -23.32 6.99 36.33
N ARG A 97 -22.04 7.40 36.44
CA ARG A 97 -21.29 7.69 37.69
C ARG A 97 -20.94 6.51 38.62
N GLY A 98 -19.65 6.24 38.70
CA GLY A 98 -18.97 6.00 39.98
C GLY A 98 -18.02 4.80 40.03
N ALA A 99 -16.94 5.02 40.78
CA ALA A 99 -15.98 4.05 41.32
C ALA A 99 -14.87 3.54 40.38
N LEU A 100 -13.75 4.27 40.37
CA LEU A 100 -12.43 3.63 40.38
C LEU A 100 -12.31 2.77 41.65
N PRO A 101 -11.51 1.68 41.61
CA PRO A 101 -10.68 1.32 42.73
C PRO A 101 -9.22 1.69 42.46
N ASP A 102 -8.70 2.55 43.33
CA ASP A 102 -7.30 2.56 43.77
C ASP A 102 -6.89 1.15 44.21
N ASP A 103 -5.77 0.64 43.72
CA ASP A 103 -4.55 0.47 44.53
C ASP A 103 -3.53 -0.48 43.88
N ALA A 104 -2.29 0.03 43.86
CA ALA A 104 -1.02 -0.68 44.02
C ALA A 104 -0.55 -1.71 42.97
N ALA A 105 0.42 -1.29 42.16
CA ALA A 105 1.81 -1.77 42.30
C ALA A 105 2.72 -1.00 41.34
N GLY A 106 3.74 -0.34 41.90
CA GLY A 106 4.57 0.62 41.20
C GLY A 106 5.43 0.04 40.07
N ASN A 107 5.74 0.92 39.11
CA ASN A 107 7.07 0.96 38.53
C ASN A 107 7.37 2.38 38.02
N MET A 108 8.12 3.08 38.86
CA MET A 108 9.14 4.10 38.59
C MET A 108 9.08 4.83 37.23
N VAL A 109 8.73 6.11 37.34
CA VAL A 109 8.87 7.20 36.36
C VAL A 109 10.32 7.31 35.85
N PRO A 110 10.56 7.47 34.53
CA PRO A 110 11.75 8.18 34.06
C PRO A 110 11.42 9.67 33.92
N SER A 111 12.01 10.49 34.81
CA SER A 111 12.06 11.95 34.66
C SER A 111 12.82 12.29 33.37
N LEU A 112 12.14 12.93 32.44
CA LEU A 112 12.75 13.58 31.28
C LEU A 112 12.94 15.07 31.58
N ALA A 113 14.13 15.53 31.18
CA ALA A 113 14.77 16.80 31.47
C ALA A 113 14.00 18.05 30.99
N GLY A 114 14.34 19.18 31.61
CA GLY A 114 14.00 20.52 31.16
C GLY A 114 14.81 21.57 31.92
N ASP A 115 16.10 21.67 31.60
CA ASP A 115 16.92 22.86 31.86
C ASP A 115 16.35 24.05 31.07
N GLY A 116 16.20 25.20 31.74
CA GLY A 116 15.79 26.48 31.14
C GLY A 116 15.11 27.42 32.12
#